data_AF-A0A2T6AJV2-F1
#
_entry.id   AF-A0A2T6AJV2-F1
#
_cell.length_a   1.000
_cell.length_b   1.000
_cell.length_c   1.000
_cell.angle_alpha   90.00
_cell.angle_beta   90.00
_cell.angle_gamma   90.00
#
_symmetry.space_group_name_H-M   'P 1'
#
loop_
_entity.id
_entity.type
_entity.pdbx_description
1 polymer ?
#
loop_
_entity_poly.entity_id
_entity_poly.type
_entity_poly.pdbx_seq_one_letter_code
_entity_poly.pdbx_strand_id
1 'polypeptide(L)'
;MPGLDFQHIIITRFNLKKRDWKQDKNHMEVLGETWEKDRIRLFKKFCLPSIIGQSVKKFQWIIFFQSNPSREIKNLVEDLQQIPIIEPVFVNSFEDFQVNLSAIIKKRIKSETKYMLTTRLDNDDALSYRFIENVQNAVINLKKDTLLYFPQGLFLEYGNNCRLAAFKYPYNQFLSLYEKVLSNSKVKTVLSRAHDDWNDHQVMELKEEDAWLQVVHDKNMLNTFQGVPVYSSRLKKFRTKKVNFKPGYNLRLFKEGIRRRKEKLIANFRPTKKSLKEEKFDNPSKWIEKILTKPNASIVQIGSNDGKSGDPLYNLILKNLRWKILFVEPVPYLFKQLKENYGNENRFNFENVAINNGSWQTFYFVSENAKKERPDLPAWIEQLGSFKKSNITDHLNGVLAPYIKEKKVLGITLTELLKRNRVNFIDLLHIDVEGYDWAVLSQLELDKFSPEIILYEHKHLNHPDKTASVTFLKKHSFMIYQLGSDYIAIRKNSKNLKRIRALKGKRI
;
A
#
# COMPACT_ATOMS: atom_id res chain seq x y z
N MET A 1 -24.76 29.53 -16.94
CA MET A 1 -25.55 28.48 -16.27
C MET A 1 -25.85 28.93 -14.84
N PRO A 2 -27.08 28.73 -14.34
CA PRO A 2 -27.46 28.97 -12.94
C PRO A 2 -26.49 28.28 -11.98
N GLY A 3 -26.22 28.92 -10.84
CA GLY A 3 -25.09 28.61 -9.96
C GLY A 3 -25.08 27.18 -9.44
N LEU A 4 -23.93 26.49 -9.57
CA LEU A 4 -23.63 25.26 -8.85
C LEU A 4 -24.11 25.36 -7.39
N ASP A 5 -24.92 24.39 -6.95
CA ASP A 5 -25.43 24.26 -5.57
C ASP A 5 -24.34 23.91 -4.53
N PHE A 6 -23.06 24.03 -4.91
CA PHE A 6 -21.92 23.70 -4.06
C PHE A 6 -20.75 24.67 -4.19
N GLN A 7 -19.96 24.77 -3.11
CA GLN A 7 -18.66 25.45 -3.08
C GLN A 7 -17.53 24.42 -3.14
N HIS A 8 -16.55 24.63 -4.04
CA HIS A 8 -15.39 23.74 -4.19
C HIS A 8 -14.13 24.35 -3.57
N ILE A 9 -13.48 23.63 -2.67
CA ILE A 9 -12.25 24.02 -1.98
C ILE A 9 -11.17 22.93 -2.18
N ILE A 10 -10.02 23.29 -2.74
CA ILE A 10 -8.81 22.46 -2.70
C ILE A 10 -8.09 22.73 -1.38
N ILE A 11 -7.60 21.69 -0.72
CA ILE A 11 -6.90 21.81 0.56
C ILE A 11 -5.50 21.19 0.44
N THR A 12 -4.50 22.00 0.78
CA THR A 12 -3.08 21.59 0.78
C THR A 12 -2.44 21.94 2.12
N ARG A 13 -1.68 21.00 2.68
CA ARG A 13 -0.81 21.24 3.83
C ARG A 13 0.59 21.50 3.29
N PHE A 14 1.20 22.64 3.61
CA PHE A 14 2.49 23.00 3.03
C PHE A 14 3.67 22.56 3.91
N ASN A 15 3.82 23.13 5.10
CA ASN A 15 4.96 22.89 6.00
C ASN A 15 4.54 22.72 7.47
N LEU A 16 3.44 22.00 7.73
CA LEU A 16 2.93 21.81 9.09
C LEU A 16 3.80 20.83 9.89
N LYS A 17 4.50 21.31 10.93
CA LYS A 17 5.23 20.48 11.90
C LYS A 17 4.28 19.87 12.95
N LYS A 18 4.54 18.62 13.33
CA LYS A 18 3.99 18.04 14.58
C LYS A 18 4.75 18.62 15.77
N ARG A 19 4.08 18.85 16.90
CA ARG A 19 4.70 19.48 18.10
C ARG A 19 5.93 18.72 18.61
N ASP A 20 5.96 17.39 18.49
CA ASP A 20 7.02 16.53 19.05
C ASP A 20 8.05 16.04 18.02
N TRP A 21 8.01 16.52 16.78
CA TRP A 21 8.90 16.07 15.71
C TRP A 21 10.12 16.99 15.56
N LYS A 22 11.25 16.58 16.19
CA LYS A 22 12.55 17.25 16.03
C LYS A 22 13.41 16.64 14.92
N GLN A 23 13.33 15.33 14.68
CA GLN A 23 14.14 14.62 13.69
C GLN A 23 13.31 13.61 12.88
N ASP A 24 13.64 13.45 11.60
CA ASP A 24 13.05 12.44 10.74
C ASP A 24 13.66 11.05 11.04
N LYS A 25 13.18 10.02 10.34
CA LYS A 25 13.67 8.63 10.46
C LYS A 25 15.16 8.44 10.11
N ASN A 26 15.84 9.48 9.63
CA ASN A 26 17.25 9.51 9.27
C ASN A 26 18.07 10.46 10.17
N HIS A 27 17.52 10.88 11.33
CA HIS A 27 18.16 11.84 12.23
C HIS A 27 18.44 13.23 11.62
N MET A 28 17.80 13.58 10.50
CA MET A 28 17.85 14.93 9.95
C MET A 28 16.74 15.79 10.56
N GLU A 29 16.99 17.10 10.68
CA GLU A 29 15.97 18.03 11.18
C GLU A 29 14.71 17.97 10.31
N VAL A 30 13.55 17.72 10.94
CA VAL A 30 12.27 17.70 10.25
C VAL A 30 11.98 19.10 9.72
N LEU A 31 11.84 19.23 8.39
CA LEU A 31 11.51 20.49 7.74
C LEU A 31 12.59 21.57 7.99
N GLY A 32 13.87 21.21 7.81
CA GLY A 32 14.99 22.15 7.80
C GLY A 32 15.05 23.01 6.52
N GLU A 33 15.94 24.00 6.48
CA GLU A 33 16.04 25.01 5.40
C GLU A 33 16.20 24.39 3.99
N THR A 34 16.95 23.29 3.88
CA THR A 34 17.15 22.55 2.63
C THR A 34 15.86 21.90 2.13
N TRP A 35 15.09 21.28 3.03
CA TRP A 35 13.80 20.70 2.71
C TRP A 35 12.81 21.78 2.22
N GLU A 36 12.75 22.93 2.91
CA GLU A 36 11.83 24.00 2.53
C GLU A 36 12.15 24.55 1.14
N LYS A 37 13.44 24.83 0.84
CA LYS A 37 13.87 25.30 -0.49
C LYS A 37 13.52 24.29 -1.58
N ASP A 38 13.81 23.00 -1.36
CA ASP A 38 13.45 21.94 -2.30
C ASP A 38 11.95 21.81 -2.48
N ARG A 39 11.18 21.93 -1.39
CA ARG A 39 9.72 21.86 -1.41
C ARG A 39 9.09 23.01 -2.19
N ILE A 40 9.54 24.24 -1.94
CA ILE A 40 9.11 25.44 -2.67
C ILE A 40 9.43 25.28 -4.16
N ARG A 41 10.61 24.75 -4.50
CA ARG A 41 11.01 24.48 -5.89
C ARG A 41 10.04 23.51 -6.59
N LEU A 42 9.68 22.41 -5.93
CA LEU A 42 8.75 21.41 -6.49
C LEU A 42 7.34 21.98 -6.61
N PHE A 43 6.85 22.67 -5.59
CA PHE A 43 5.55 23.33 -5.60
C PHE A 43 5.44 24.34 -6.75
N LYS A 44 6.41 25.24 -6.92
CA LYS A 44 6.45 26.21 -8.02
C LYS A 44 6.65 25.56 -9.39
N LYS A 45 7.11 24.31 -9.46
CA LYS A 45 7.37 23.57 -10.71
C LYS A 45 6.19 22.73 -11.17
N PHE A 46 5.51 22.06 -10.23
CA PHE A 46 4.50 21.04 -10.49
C PHE A 46 3.12 21.47 -9.98
N CYS A 47 2.99 21.64 -8.67
CA CYS A 47 1.70 21.84 -8.00
C CYS A 47 1.02 23.15 -8.42
N LEU A 48 1.65 24.30 -8.15
CA LEU A 48 1.13 25.63 -8.45
C LEU A 48 0.67 25.79 -9.91
N PRO A 49 1.49 25.51 -10.94
CA PRO A 49 1.07 25.64 -12.33
C PRO A 49 -0.08 24.71 -12.72
N SER A 50 -0.21 23.53 -12.08
CA SER A 50 -1.30 22.59 -12.36
C SER A 50 -2.66 23.10 -11.88
N ILE A 51 -2.69 23.85 -10.78
CA ILE A 51 -3.92 24.41 -10.20
C ILE A 51 -4.31 25.73 -10.85
N ILE A 52 -3.38 26.68 -10.97
CA ILE A 52 -3.64 27.92 -11.72
C ILE A 52 -3.90 27.64 -13.21
N GLY A 53 -3.51 26.46 -13.68
CA GLY A 53 -3.73 26.00 -15.04
C GLY A 53 -5.10 25.39 -15.30
N GLN A 54 -5.92 25.08 -14.29
CA GLN A 54 -7.20 24.36 -14.46
C GLN A 54 -8.15 25.00 -15.49
N SER A 55 -8.91 24.17 -16.21
CA SER A 55 -9.90 24.55 -17.24
C SER A 55 -11.01 25.45 -16.71
N VAL A 56 -11.47 25.17 -15.49
CA VAL A 56 -12.45 25.97 -14.75
C VAL A 56 -11.76 26.67 -13.59
N LYS A 57 -12.23 27.87 -13.22
CA LYS A 57 -11.70 28.68 -12.09
C LYS A 57 -12.64 28.79 -10.90
N LYS A 58 -13.78 28.11 -10.95
CA LYS A 58 -14.83 28.19 -9.93
C LYS A 58 -14.50 27.27 -8.75
N PHE A 59 -13.41 27.57 -8.04
CA PHE A 59 -12.99 26.90 -6.82
C PHE A 59 -12.06 27.83 -6.01
N GLN A 60 -11.90 27.54 -4.73
CA GLN A 60 -10.88 28.15 -3.87
C GLN A 60 -9.78 27.14 -3.57
N TRP A 61 -8.58 27.60 -3.28
CA TRP A 61 -7.44 26.78 -2.90
C TRP A 61 -6.87 27.30 -1.59
N ILE A 62 -7.12 26.57 -0.52
CA ILE A 62 -6.65 26.91 0.82
C ILE A 62 -5.35 26.15 1.08
N ILE A 63 -4.29 26.89 1.40
CA ILE A 63 -2.96 26.34 1.66
C ILE A 63 -2.57 26.64 3.10
N PHE A 64 -2.35 25.59 3.87
CA PHE A 64 -2.02 25.69 5.28
C PHE A 64 -0.52 25.77 5.51
N PHE A 65 -0.09 26.82 6.20
CA PHE A 65 1.28 27.11 6.58
C PHE A 65 1.43 27.14 8.10
N GLN A 66 2.65 26.90 8.58
CA GLN A 66 2.95 27.05 10.01
C GLN A 66 3.04 28.54 10.40
N SER A 67 2.53 28.90 11.58
CA SER A 67 2.39 30.28 12.07
C SER A 67 3.70 31.05 12.25
N ASN A 68 4.84 30.36 12.34
CA ASN A 68 6.18 30.98 12.34
C ASN A 68 7.00 30.55 11.11
N PRO A 69 6.66 31.05 9.90
CA PRO A 69 7.31 30.64 8.67
C PRO A 69 8.72 31.25 8.51
N SER A 70 9.60 30.53 7.80
CA SER A 70 10.88 31.05 7.32
C SER A 70 10.69 32.22 6.34
N ARG A 71 11.77 32.95 6.04
CA ARG A 71 11.75 34.05 5.07
C ARG A 71 11.32 33.57 3.68
N GLU A 72 11.78 32.40 3.26
CA GLU A 72 11.43 31.79 1.99
C GLU A 72 9.93 31.48 1.90
N ILE A 73 9.32 30.99 2.98
CA ILE A 73 7.89 30.73 3.04
C ILE A 73 7.10 32.05 3.07
N LYS A 74 7.56 33.08 3.78
CA LYS A 74 6.93 34.41 3.74
C LYS A 74 6.88 34.97 2.33
N ASN A 75 8.00 34.96 1.62
CA ASN A 75 8.07 35.40 0.22
C ASN A 75 7.15 34.57 -0.69
N LEU A 76 7.08 33.24 -0.49
CA LEU A 76 6.15 32.39 -1.23
C LEU A 76 4.68 32.78 -0.93
N VAL A 77 4.34 33.06 0.33
CA VAL A 77 2.98 33.46 0.71
C VAL A 77 2.59 34.79 0.05
N GLU A 78 3.49 35.78 0.05
CA GLU A 78 3.28 37.06 -0.63
C GLU A 78 2.98 36.88 -2.12
N ASP A 79 3.76 36.04 -2.82
CA ASP A 79 3.51 35.67 -4.23
C ASP A 79 2.12 35.04 -4.41
N LEU A 80 1.72 34.16 -3.48
CA LEU A 80 0.48 33.38 -3.58
C LEU A 80 -0.78 34.21 -3.29
N GLN A 81 -0.71 35.17 -2.37
CA GLN A 81 -1.83 36.06 -2.04
C GLN A 81 -2.29 36.93 -3.21
N GLN A 82 -1.43 37.15 -4.20
CA GLN A 82 -1.78 37.88 -5.42
C GLN A 82 -2.67 37.07 -6.37
N ILE A 83 -2.86 35.76 -6.12
CA ILE A 83 -3.61 34.86 -6.99
C ILE A 83 -5.03 34.70 -6.41
N PRO A 84 -6.10 35.18 -7.09
CA PRO A 84 -7.45 35.29 -6.49
C PRO A 84 -8.08 33.99 -5.98
N ILE A 85 -7.68 32.84 -6.53
CA ILE A 85 -8.19 31.54 -6.09
C ILE A 85 -7.48 31.01 -4.84
N ILE A 86 -6.35 31.60 -4.42
CA ILE A 86 -5.48 31.06 -3.37
C ILE A 86 -5.68 31.83 -2.07
N GLU A 87 -5.84 31.09 -0.98
CA GLU A 87 -5.90 31.63 0.37
C GLU A 87 -4.89 30.93 1.28
N PRO A 88 -3.80 31.62 1.68
CA PRO A 88 -2.89 31.13 2.71
C PRO A 88 -3.53 31.20 4.10
N VAL A 89 -3.44 30.11 4.87
CA VAL A 89 -3.95 30.02 6.25
C VAL A 89 -2.84 29.56 7.18
N PHE A 90 -2.65 30.27 8.28
CA PHE A 90 -1.62 29.97 9.27
C PHE A 90 -2.21 29.23 10.48
N VAL A 91 -1.53 28.15 10.88
CA VAL A 91 -1.88 27.32 12.05
C VAL A 91 -0.62 27.00 12.85
N ASN A 92 -0.76 26.73 14.14
CA ASN A 92 0.38 26.58 15.04
C ASN A 92 1.10 25.24 14.88
N SER A 93 0.36 24.17 14.57
CA SER A 93 0.93 22.84 14.38
C SER A 93 0.02 21.96 13.52
N PHE A 94 0.48 20.76 13.21
CA PHE A 94 -0.31 19.74 12.54
C PHE A 94 -1.55 19.33 13.36
N GLU A 95 -1.43 19.23 14.68
CA GLU A 95 -2.53 18.89 15.58
C GLU A 95 -3.57 20.01 15.61
N ASP A 96 -3.10 21.27 15.64
CA ASP A 96 -3.96 22.45 15.53
C ASP A 96 -4.75 22.44 14.22
N PHE A 97 -4.08 22.12 13.10
CA PHE A 97 -4.75 21.89 11.82
C PHE A 97 -5.83 20.80 11.93
N GLN A 98 -5.53 19.63 12.48
CA GLN A 98 -6.50 18.53 12.56
C GLN A 98 -7.73 18.90 13.39
N VAL A 99 -7.55 19.58 14.51
CA VAL A 99 -8.65 19.99 15.41
C VAL A 99 -9.49 21.10 14.78
N ASN A 100 -8.84 22.09 14.15
CA ASN A 100 -9.51 23.31 13.70
C ASN A 100 -9.91 23.32 12.22
N LEU A 101 -9.49 22.34 11.41
CA LEU A 101 -9.78 22.29 9.97
C LEU A 101 -11.27 22.52 9.67
N SER A 102 -12.16 21.79 10.35
CA SER A 102 -13.61 21.92 10.11
C SER A 102 -14.10 23.34 10.37
N ALA A 103 -13.69 23.97 11.48
CA ALA A 103 -14.11 25.33 11.82
C ALA A 103 -13.55 26.38 10.84
N ILE A 104 -12.28 26.22 10.46
CA ILE A 104 -11.59 27.09 9.49
C ILE A 104 -12.29 27.04 8.13
N ILE A 105 -12.61 25.84 7.64
CA ILE A 105 -13.30 25.66 6.36
C ILE A 105 -14.74 26.15 6.46
N LYS A 106 -15.48 25.84 7.54
CA LYS A 106 -16.86 26.30 7.74
C LYS A 106 -17.00 27.81 7.65
N LYS A 107 -16.06 28.57 8.22
CA LYS A 107 -16.05 30.05 8.17
C LYS A 107 -15.87 30.61 6.74
N ARG A 108 -15.39 29.81 5.80
CA ARG A 108 -15.14 30.21 4.40
C ARG A 108 -16.24 29.77 3.44
N ILE A 109 -17.17 28.95 3.93
CA ILE A 109 -18.34 28.54 3.16
C ILE A 109 -19.39 29.64 3.26
N LYS A 110 -19.97 30.04 2.12
CA LYS A 110 -21.06 31.03 2.11
C LYS A 110 -22.31 30.47 2.80
N SER A 111 -23.09 31.32 3.47
CA SER A 111 -24.25 30.89 4.29
C SER A 111 -25.33 30.15 3.48
N GLU A 112 -25.47 30.46 2.19
CA GLU A 112 -26.40 29.81 1.26
C GLU A 112 -25.92 28.47 0.70
N THR A 113 -24.68 28.07 1.00
CA THR A 113 -24.07 26.85 0.44
C THR A 113 -24.72 25.61 1.03
N LYS A 114 -25.39 24.82 0.17
CA LYS A 114 -26.04 23.56 0.57
C LYS A 114 -25.08 22.37 0.56
N TYR A 115 -24.11 22.38 -0.34
CA TYR A 115 -23.14 21.30 -0.50
C TYR A 115 -21.72 21.84 -0.62
N MET A 116 -20.76 21.05 -0.18
CA MET A 116 -19.35 21.37 -0.29
C MET A 116 -18.63 20.25 -1.03
N LEU A 117 -17.73 20.63 -1.91
CA LEU A 117 -16.77 19.74 -2.53
C LEU A 117 -15.38 20.10 -2.00
N THR A 118 -14.67 19.16 -1.41
CA THR A 118 -13.28 19.36 -0.99
C THR A 118 -12.35 18.43 -1.73
N THR A 119 -11.22 18.92 -2.24
CA THR A 119 -10.23 18.11 -2.96
C THR A 119 -8.89 18.15 -2.24
N ARG A 120 -8.28 16.99 -2.04
CA ARG A 120 -6.95 16.86 -1.44
C ARG A 120 -5.87 17.03 -2.51
N LEU A 121 -4.84 17.81 -2.21
CA LEU A 121 -3.64 17.88 -3.02
C LEU A 121 -2.39 18.10 -2.16
N ASP A 122 -1.41 17.22 -2.31
CA ASP A 122 -0.08 17.39 -1.72
C ASP A 122 0.74 18.40 -2.54
N ASN A 123 1.63 19.14 -1.87
CA ASN A 123 2.27 20.35 -2.42
C ASN A 123 3.40 20.11 -3.44
N ASP A 124 3.81 18.87 -3.68
CA ASP A 124 4.75 18.49 -4.74
C ASP A 124 4.09 17.75 -5.91
N ASP A 125 2.81 17.39 -5.78
CA ASP A 125 2.04 16.68 -6.79
C ASP A 125 1.26 17.63 -7.69
N ALA A 126 0.63 17.11 -8.76
CA ALA A 126 -0.12 17.92 -9.72
C ALA A 126 -1.42 17.26 -10.18
N LEU A 127 -2.40 18.08 -10.56
CA LEU A 127 -3.67 17.64 -11.12
C LEU A 127 -3.74 17.92 -12.63
N SER A 128 -4.41 17.05 -13.37
CA SER A 128 -4.63 17.26 -14.80
C SER A 128 -5.50 18.49 -15.08
N TYR A 129 -5.35 19.08 -16.27
CA TYR A 129 -6.03 20.31 -16.69
C TYR A 129 -7.56 20.30 -16.51
N ARG A 130 -8.19 19.13 -16.61
CA ARG A 130 -9.65 18.94 -16.49
C ARG A 130 -10.06 18.30 -15.17
N PHE A 131 -9.15 18.09 -14.23
CA PHE A 131 -9.47 17.42 -12.96
C PHE A 131 -10.64 18.10 -12.26
N ILE A 132 -10.55 19.42 -12.05
CA ILE A 132 -11.58 20.15 -11.32
C ILE A 132 -12.91 20.15 -12.07
N GLU A 133 -12.89 20.35 -13.39
CA GLU A 133 -14.09 20.27 -14.23
C GLU A 133 -14.77 18.89 -14.11
N ASN A 134 -13.99 17.81 -14.19
CA ASN A 134 -14.49 16.44 -14.13
C ASN A 134 -15.12 16.11 -12.77
N VAL A 135 -14.50 16.50 -11.65
CA VAL A 135 -15.10 16.28 -10.33
C VAL A 135 -16.34 17.15 -10.16
N GLN A 136 -16.32 18.41 -10.60
CA GLN A 136 -17.49 19.29 -10.50
C GLN A 136 -18.68 18.77 -11.31
N ASN A 137 -18.45 18.23 -12.51
CA ASN A 137 -19.50 17.65 -13.34
C ASN A 137 -20.08 16.37 -12.72
N ALA A 138 -19.24 15.55 -12.09
CA ALA A 138 -19.67 14.29 -11.48
C ALA A 138 -20.65 14.48 -10.29
N VAL A 139 -20.61 15.64 -9.63
CA VAL A 139 -21.41 15.89 -8.42
C VAL A 139 -22.73 16.62 -8.68
N ILE A 140 -23.00 17.08 -9.90
CA ILE A 140 -24.18 17.92 -10.24
C ILE A 140 -25.50 17.29 -9.78
N ASN A 141 -25.63 15.97 -9.91
CA ASN A 141 -26.86 15.23 -9.60
C ASN A 141 -26.78 14.40 -8.31
N LEU A 142 -25.71 14.56 -7.53
CA LEU A 142 -25.54 13.83 -6.28
C LEU A 142 -26.39 14.45 -5.17
N LYS A 143 -26.99 13.58 -4.36
CA LYS A 143 -27.80 13.96 -3.19
C LYS A 143 -27.26 13.41 -1.88
N LYS A 144 -26.22 12.59 -1.95
CA LYS A 144 -25.60 11.89 -0.81
C LYS A 144 -24.12 12.24 -0.73
N ASP A 145 -23.59 12.25 0.48
CA ASP A 145 -22.16 12.35 0.72
C ASP A 145 -21.44 11.28 -0.10
N THR A 146 -20.51 11.69 -0.96
CA THR A 146 -19.83 10.81 -1.92
C THR A 146 -18.36 11.17 -2.01
N LEU A 147 -17.50 10.15 -1.92
CA LEU A 147 -16.09 10.26 -2.19
C LEU A 147 -15.84 9.99 -3.69
N LEU A 148 -15.10 10.86 -4.35
CA LEU A 148 -14.74 10.75 -5.75
C LEU A 148 -13.23 10.55 -5.89
N TYR A 149 -12.83 9.70 -6.83
CA TYR A 149 -11.42 9.50 -7.16
C TYR A 149 -11.25 9.10 -8.62
N PHE A 150 -10.07 9.37 -9.17
CA PHE A 150 -9.67 8.86 -10.48
C PHE A 150 -8.65 7.74 -10.29
N PRO A 151 -8.87 6.55 -10.84
CA PRO A 151 -7.97 5.42 -10.62
C PRO A 151 -6.68 5.55 -11.43
N GLN A 152 -6.66 6.32 -12.52
CA GLN A 152 -5.54 6.39 -13.46
C GLN A 152 -4.77 7.71 -13.33
N GLY A 153 -3.47 7.61 -13.11
CA GLY A 153 -2.56 8.74 -13.02
C GLY A 153 -1.16 8.43 -13.49
N LEU A 154 -0.26 9.39 -13.25
CA LEU A 154 1.15 9.29 -13.61
C LEU A 154 2.05 9.34 -12.38
N PHE A 155 3.15 8.60 -12.44
CA PHE A 155 4.29 8.74 -11.54
C PHE A 155 5.46 9.35 -12.30
N LEU A 156 5.97 10.48 -11.79
CA LEU A 156 7.21 11.08 -12.25
C LEU A 156 8.29 10.85 -11.19
N GLU A 157 9.25 9.99 -11.51
CA GLU A 157 10.52 9.97 -10.80
C GLU A 157 11.34 11.15 -11.31
N TYR A 158 11.47 12.18 -10.48
CA TYR A 158 12.09 13.45 -10.79
C TYR A 158 13.50 13.53 -10.24
N GLY A 159 14.45 13.95 -11.08
CA GLY A 159 15.87 14.04 -10.74
C GLY A 159 16.75 13.90 -11.98
N ASN A 160 18.00 13.48 -11.80
CA ASN A 160 18.96 13.36 -12.91
C ASN A 160 18.51 12.39 -14.01
N ASN A 161 17.71 11.38 -13.65
CA ASN A 161 17.20 10.35 -14.54
C ASN A 161 15.67 10.36 -14.55
N CYS A 162 15.06 11.42 -15.08
CA CYS A 162 13.60 11.52 -15.10
C CYS A 162 12.97 10.32 -15.85
N ARG A 163 11.98 9.67 -15.20
CA ARG A 163 11.17 8.60 -15.79
C ARG A 163 9.71 8.86 -15.51
N LEU A 164 8.83 8.52 -16.47
CA LEU A 164 7.39 8.72 -16.36
C LEU A 164 6.65 7.41 -16.60
N ALA A 165 5.78 7.02 -15.68
CA ALA A 165 4.94 5.83 -15.81
C ALA A 165 3.47 6.15 -15.58
N ALA A 166 2.58 5.46 -16.32
CA ALA A 166 1.16 5.41 -16.01
C ALA A 166 0.89 4.32 -14.99
N PHE A 167 0.05 4.62 -14.02
CA PHE A 167 -0.29 3.71 -12.93
C PHE A 167 -1.78 3.78 -12.63
N LYS A 168 -2.36 2.61 -12.31
CA LYS A 168 -3.74 2.50 -11.86
C LYS A 168 -3.72 2.21 -10.36
N TYR A 169 -4.22 3.14 -9.55
CA TYR A 169 -4.29 3.00 -8.11
C TYR A 169 -5.71 3.32 -7.61
N PRO A 170 -6.52 2.29 -7.31
CA PRO A 170 -7.76 2.47 -6.58
C PRO A 170 -7.48 3.11 -5.22
N TYR A 171 -8.35 4.03 -4.76
CA TYR A 171 -8.24 4.67 -3.44
C TYR A 171 -6.89 5.38 -3.20
N ASN A 172 -6.41 6.09 -4.22
CA ASN A 172 -5.19 6.91 -4.12
C ASN A 172 -5.40 8.19 -3.30
N GLN A 173 -4.34 8.96 -3.09
CA GLN A 173 -4.35 10.19 -2.29
C GLN A 173 -5.06 11.39 -2.93
N PHE A 174 -5.46 11.33 -4.21
CA PHE A 174 -6.09 12.42 -4.96
C PHE A 174 -7.62 12.34 -4.89
N LEU A 175 -8.12 12.41 -3.66
CA LEU A 175 -9.54 12.27 -3.36
C LEU A 175 -10.27 13.61 -3.39
N SER A 176 -11.54 13.56 -3.74
CA SER A 176 -12.49 14.64 -3.53
C SER A 176 -13.69 14.15 -2.72
N LEU A 177 -14.15 14.92 -1.73
CA LEU A 177 -15.35 14.61 -0.94
C LEU A 177 -16.44 15.63 -1.26
N TYR A 178 -17.56 15.13 -1.78
CA TYR A 178 -18.82 15.86 -1.85
C TYR A 178 -19.64 15.58 -0.59
N GLU A 179 -20.01 16.62 0.15
CA GLU A 179 -20.75 16.49 1.41
C GLU A 179 -21.84 17.56 1.54
N LYS A 180 -22.91 17.24 2.26
CA LYS A 180 -23.95 18.20 2.60
C LYS A 180 -23.49 19.14 3.73
N VAL A 181 -23.74 20.44 3.56
CA VAL A 181 -23.45 21.45 4.58
C VAL A 181 -24.72 21.66 5.42
N LEU A 182 -24.65 21.30 6.70
CA LEU A 182 -25.73 21.55 7.66
C LEU A 182 -25.39 22.78 8.52
N SER A 183 -26.35 23.66 8.78
CA SER A 183 -26.13 24.93 9.49
C SER A 183 -25.52 24.72 10.89
N ASN A 184 -25.97 23.69 11.60
CA ASN A 184 -25.57 23.42 12.99
C ASN A 184 -24.59 22.24 13.15
N SER A 185 -23.88 21.85 12.08
CA SER A 185 -22.94 20.72 12.13
C SER A 185 -21.55 21.09 11.60
N LYS A 186 -20.54 20.40 12.15
CA LYS A 186 -19.17 20.42 11.63
C LYS A 186 -19.16 19.85 10.21
N VAL A 187 -18.35 20.45 9.35
CA VAL A 187 -18.00 19.87 8.03
C VAL A 187 -16.87 18.87 8.18
N LYS A 188 -16.91 17.76 7.44
CA LYS A 188 -15.90 16.70 7.49
C LYS A 188 -14.65 17.13 6.74
N THR A 189 -14.81 17.52 5.47
CA THR A 189 -13.74 17.70 4.47
C THR A 189 -13.02 16.40 4.14
N VAL A 190 -12.43 16.31 2.95
CA VAL A 190 -11.66 15.15 2.49
C VAL A 190 -10.40 14.86 3.34
N LEU A 191 -9.98 15.79 4.19
CA LEU A 191 -8.84 15.62 5.11
C LEU A 191 -9.25 15.29 6.55
N SER A 192 -10.54 15.05 6.86
CA SER A 192 -10.94 14.53 8.19
C SER A 192 -10.42 13.13 8.48
N ARG A 193 -10.12 12.37 7.43
CA ARG A 193 -9.67 10.98 7.52
C ARG A 193 -8.45 10.77 6.64
N ALA A 194 -7.74 9.67 6.90
CA ALA A 194 -6.66 9.24 6.01
C ALA A 194 -7.25 8.87 4.64
N HIS A 195 -6.42 8.92 3.59
CA HIS A 195 -6.88 8.66 2.21
C HIS A 195 -7.34 7.21 1.99
N ASP A 196 -6.90 6.30 2.84
CA ASP A 196 -7.22 4.87 2.89
C ASP A 196 -8.36 4.53 3.87
N ASP A 197 -8.93 5.52 4.57
CA ASP A 197 -9.91 5.35 5.65
C ASP A 197 -11.32 5.86 5.27
N TRP A 198 -11.86 5.33 4.17
CA TRP A 198 -13.18 5.72 3.61
C TRP A 198 -14.10 4.53 3.28
N ASN A 199 -13.90 3.37 3.91
CA ASN A 199 -14.62 2.12 3.59
C ASN A 199 -16.14 2.17 3.82
N ASP A 200 -16.62 3.13 4.62
CA ASP A 200 -18.02 3.37 4.98
C ASP A 200 -18.72 4.43 4.09
N HIS A 201 -18.02 5.07 3.16
CA HIS A 201 -18.59 6.11 2.31
C HIS A 201 -19.03 5.57 0.95
N GLN A 202 -20.05 6.19 0.36
CA GLN A 202 -20.37 5.97 -1.05
C GLN A 202 -19.19 6.49 -1.89
N VAL A 203 -18.66 5.64 -2.77
CA VAL A 203 -17.50 5.97 -3.60
C VAL A 203 -17.86 5.97 -5.07
N MET A 204 -17.41 6.98 -5.79
CA MET A 204 -17.56 7.12 -7.24
C MET A 204 -16.19 7.13 -7.92
N GLU A 205 -15.94 6.10 -8.74
CA GLU A 205 -14.77 6.06 -9.63
C GLU A 205 -15.04 6.91 -10.88
N LEU A 206 -14.17 7.89 -11.12
CA LEU A 206 -14.23 8.75 -12.30
C LEU A 206 -13.29 8.26 -13.39
N LYS A 207 -13.71 8.40 -14.65
CA LYS A 207 -12.94 7.96 -15.82
C LYS A 207 -12.21 9.16 -16.44
N GLU A 208 -10.92 9.25 -16.18
CA GLU A 208 -9.99 10.15 -16.88
C GLU A 208 -8.61 9.49 -16.86
N GLU A 209 -7.89 9.55 -17.98
CA GLU A 209 -6.51 9.09 -18.02
C GLU A 209 -5.57 10.21 -17.62
N ASP A 210 -4.52 9.89 -16.84
CA ASP A 210 -3.58 10.87 -16.31
C ASP A 210 -4.26 11.93 -15.47
N ALA A 211 -5.21 11.56 -14.62
CA ALA A 211 -5.99 12.53 -13.86
C ALA A 211 -5.11 13.29 -12.84
N TRP A 212 -4.11 12.61 -12.28
CA TRP A 212 -3.18 13.12 -11.28
C TRP A 212 -1.74 12.71 -11.61
N LEU A 213 -0.79 13.46 -11.09
CA LEU A 213 0.64 13.24 -11.22
C LEU A 213 1.27 13.24 -9.84
N GLN A 214 1.82 12.09 -9.44
CA GLN A 214 2.64 11.98 -8.24
C GLN A 214 4.11 12.19 -8.57
N VAL A 215 4.77 13.13 -7.88
CA VAL A 215 6.18 13.47 -8.09
C VAL A 215 7.03 12.87 -6.99
N VAL A 216 7.97 12.00 -7.36
CA VAL A 216 8.92 11.37 -6.44
C VAL A 216 10.31 11.95 -6.73
N HIS A 217 10.91 12.66 -5.77
CA HIS A 217 12.13 13.46 -5.99
C HIS A 217 13.30 13.12 -5.06
N ASP A 218 13.11 12.26 -4.06
CA ASP A 218 14.15 11.82 -3.12
C ASP A 218 14.80 10.50 -3.54
N LYS A 219 16.13 10.45 -3.60
CA LYS A 219 16.90 9.21 -3.85
C LYS A 219 16.80 8.18 -2.71
N ASN A 220 16.41 8.61 -1.51
CA ASN A 220 16.24 7.77 -0.32
C ASN A 220 14.79 7.33 -0.07
N MET A 221 13.84 7.78 -0.90
CA MET A 221 12.54 7.15 -0.98
C MET A 221 12.65 5.98 -1.96
N LEU A 222 12.68 4.74 -1.44
CA LEU A 222 12.62 3.48 -2.18
C LEU A 222 11.27 3.29 -2.91
N ASN A 223 10.70 4.35 -3.48
CA ASN A 223 9.64 4.28 -4.46
C ASN A 223 10.27 3.78 -5.77
N THR A 224 10.43 2.47 -5.84
CA THR A 224 10.71 1.77 -7.10
C THR A 224 9.76 2.30 -8.17
N PHE A 225 10.28 2.75 -9.31
CA PHE A 225 9.48 3.26 -10.43
C PHE A 225 8.31 2.31 -10.74
N GLN A 226 7.08 2.70 -10.38
CA GLN A 226 5.88 1.88 -10.52
C GLN A 226 5.08 2.27 -11.76
N GLY A 227 4.53 1.28 -12.46
CA GLY A 227 3.63 1.50 -13.59
C GLY A 227 4.25 1.25 -14.96
N VAL A 228 3.47 1.51 -16.00
CA VAL A 228 3.83 1.30 -17.40
C VAL A 228 4.57 2.53 -17.90
N PRO A 229 5.83 2.42 -18.38
CA PRO A 229 6.56 3.56 -18.93
C PRO A 229 5.80 4.24 -20.06
N VAL A 230 5.73 5.57 -20.03
CA VAL A 230 4.98 6.38 -21.00
C VAL A 230 5.80 7.54 -21.52
N TYR A 231 5.40 8.04 -22.68
CA TYR A 231 6.03 9.19 -23.33
C TYR A 231 5.95 10.44 -22.46
N SER A 232 7.03 11.22 -22.45
CA SER A 232 7.12 12.47 -21.68
C SER A 232 6.07 13.51 -22.10
N SER A 233 5.50 13.39 -23.29
CA SER A 233 4.43 14.27 -23.78
C SER A 233 3.16 14.22 -22.93
N ARG A 234 2.90 13.13 -22.18
CA ARG A 234 1.73 13.04 -21.29
C ARG A 234 1.77 14.08 -20.16
N LEU A 235 2.95 14.56 -19.76
CA LEU A 235 3.07 15.64 -18.76
C LEU A 235 2.40 16.96 -19.19
N LYS A 236 2.17 17.17 -20.49
CA LYS A 236 1.48 18.37 -20.99
C LYS A 236 0.08 18.53 -20.38
N LYS A 237 -0.58 17.43 -20.00
CA LYS A 237 -1.90 17.47 -19.34
C LYS A 237 -1.90 18.20 -18.00
N PHE A 238 -0.75 18.32 -17.34
CA PHE A 238 -0.63 18.91 -16.00
C PHE A 238 -0.17 20.37 -16.02
N ARG A 239 0.12 20.93 -17.20
CA ARG A 239 0.63 22.31 -17.39
C ARG A 239 1.86 22.64 -16.53
N THR A 240 2.63 21.64 -16.12
CA THR A 240 3.83 21.81 -15.28
C THR A 240 4.93 22.54 -16.06
N LYS A 241 5.88 23.17 -15.35
CA LYS A 241 7.07 23.71 -16.01
C LYS A 241 7.87 22.57 -16.66
N LYS A 242 8.72 22.90 -17.63
CA LYS A 242 9.49 21.93 -18.43
C LYS A 242 10.27 20.96 -17.54
N VAL A 243 10.10 19.65 -17.84
CA VAL A 243 10.85 18.55 -17.24
C VAL A 243 11.81 18.00 -18.29
N ASN A 244 13.09 17.93 -17.94
CA ASN A 244 14.12 17.45 -18.84
C ASN A 244 14.27 15.94 -18.67
N PHE A 245 13.96 15.21 -19.73
CA PHE A 245 14.22 13.77 -19.83
C PHE A 245 15.55 13.54 -20.54
N LYS A 246 16.17 12.38 -20.30
CA LYS A 246 17.38 12.00 -21.04
C LYS A 246 17.14 12.01 -22.55
N PRO A 247 18.14 12.44 -23.36
CA PRO A 247 18.09 12.29 -24.81
C PRO A 247 17.74 10.86 -25.19
N GLY A 248 16.82 10.70 -26.14
CA GLY A 248 16.36 9.38 -26.59
C GLY A 248 15.39 8.64 -25.66
N TYR A 249 14.93 9.23 -24.55
CA TYR A 249 13.92 8.61 -23.66
C TYR A 249 12.69 8.09 -24.43
N ASN A 250 12.05 8.98 -25.20
CA ASN A 250 10.87 8.61 -26.00
C ASN A 250 11.23 7.61 -27.12
N LEU A 251 12.42 7.72 -27.71
CA LEU A 251 12.88 6.79 -28.75
C LEU A 251 13.09 5.37 -28.18
N ARG A 252 13.63 5.27 -26.97
CA ARG A 252 13.74 3.99 -26.25
C ARG A 252 12.37 3.36 -26.02
N LEU A 253 11.40 4.14 -25.54
CA LEU A 253 10.03 3.67 -25.35
C LEU A 253 9.38 3.21 -26.66
N PHE A 254 9.62 3.94 -27.75
CA PHE A 254 9.15 3.56 -29.07
C PHE A 254 9.76 2.22 -29.54
N LYS A 255 11.08 2.05 -29.42
CA LYS A 255 11.77 0.78 -29.74
C LYS A 255 11.24 -0.38 -28.89
N GLU A 256 11.05 -0.16 -27.58
CA GLU A 256 10.45 -1.16 -26.68
C GLU A 256 9.01 -1.48 -27.08
N GLY A 257 8.22 -0.49 -27.51
CA GLY A 257 6.86 -0.66 -28.01
C GLY A 257 6.79 -1.48 -29.30
N ILE A 258 7.65 -1.20 -30.28
CA ILE A 258 7.77 -2.00 -31.51
C ILE A 258 8.16 -3.43 -31.17
N ARG A 259 9.16 -3.63 -30.29
CA ARG A 259 9.57 -4.96 -29.85
C ARG A 259 8.40 -5.74 -29.26
N ARG A 260 7.63 -5.12 -28.35
CA ARG A 260 6.41 -5.73 -27.75
C ARG A 260 5.34 -6.05 -28.80
N ARG A 261 5.13 -5.19 -29.81
CA ARG A 261 4.18 -5.46 -30.91
C ARG A 261 4.65 -6.61 -31.79
N LYS A 262 5.94 -6.67 -32.14
CA LYS A 262 6.53 -7.76 -32.91
C LYS A 262 6.44 -9.08 -32.14
N GLU A 263 6.71 -9.07 -30.84
CA GLU A 263 6.53 -10.24 -29.96
C GLU A 263 5.06 -10.70 -29.89
N LYS A 264 4.09 -9.77 -29.84
CA LYS A 264 2.65 -10.10 -29.90
C LYS A 264 2.23 -10.66 -31.26
N LEU A 265 2.72 -10.10 -32.36
CA LEU A 265 2.43 -10.59 -33.72
C LEU A 265 2.99 -12.01 -33.91
N ILE A 266 4.24 -12.27 -33.49
CA ILE A 266 4.84 -13.61 -33.53
C ILE A 266 4.07 -14.59 -32.63
N ALA A 267 3.53 -14.14 -31.49
CA ALA A 267 2.66 -14.94 -30.64
C ALA A 267 1.32 -15.31 -31.30
N ASN A 268 0.79 -14.46 -32.20
CA ASN A 268 -0.46 -14.70 -32.93
C ASN A 268 -0.31 -15.69 -34.12
N PHE A 269 0.91 -15.98 -34.58
CA PHE A 269 1.19 -16.94 -35.66
C PHE A 269 1.47 -18.37 -35.17
N ARG A 270 1.38 -18.64 -33.86
CA ARG A 270 1.38 -20.02 -33.33
C ARG A 270 -0.06 -20.54 -33.28
N PRO A 271 -0.33 -21.79 -33.69
CA PRO A 271 -1.68 -22.33 -33.65
C PRO A 271 -2.23 -22.26 -32.23
N THR A 272 -3.47 -21.80 -32.16
CA THR A 272 -4.21 -21.41 -30.97
C THR A 272 -4.30 -22.55 -29.94
N LYS A 273 -3.45 -22.51 -28.91
CA LYS A 273 -3.86 -23.03 -27.60
C LYS A 273 -4.78 -21.98 -26.98
N LYS A 274 -6.07 -22.31 -26.96
CA LYS A 274 -7.17 -21.79 -26.11
C LYS A 274 -6.66 -20.72 -25.13
N SER A 275 -7.15 -19.49 -25.27
CA SER A 275 -6.79 -18.34 -24.42
C SER A 275 -6.86 -18.72 -22.93
N LEU A 276 -5.70 -19.02 -22.35
CA LEU A 276 -5.56 -19.06 -20.91
C LEU A 276 -5.71 -17.61 -20.44
N LYS A 277 -6.77 -17.34 -19.68
CA LYS A 277 -6.98 -16.11 -18.91
C LYS A 277 -5.62 -15.64 -18.38
N GLU A 278 -5.29 -14.36 -18.55
CA GLU A 278 -4.10 -13.76 -17.95
C GLU A 278 -4.04 -14.14 -16.47
N GLU A 279 -3.16 -15.10 -16.12
CA GLU A 279 -3.06 -15.60 -14.76
C GLU A 279 -2.54 -14.48 -13.89
N LYS A 280 -3.34 -14.10 -12.88
CA LYS A 280 -2.96 -13.13 -11.85
C LYS A 280 -1.52 -13.40 -11.38
N PHE A 281 -0.69 -12.36 -11.48
CA PHE A 281 0.74 -12.39 -11.16
C PHE A 281 1.04 -12.57 -9.66
N ASP A 282 0.00 -12.68 -8.82
CA ASP A 282 0.07 -12.61 -7.36
C ASP A 282 -0.36 -13.90 -6.64
N ASN A 283 -0.37 -15.07 -7.29
CA ASN A 283 -0.77 -16.33 -6.63
C ASN A 283 0.47 -17.13 -6.18
N PRO A 284 0.77 -17.23 -4.86
CA PRO A 284 1.92 -17.98 -4.36
C PRO A 284 1.88 -19.47 -4.71
N SER A 285 0.72 -20.12 -4.68
CA SER A 285 0.57 -21.55 -4.99
C SER A 285 1.12 -21.91 -6.38
N LYS A 286 0.83 -21.07 -7.39
CA LYS A 286 1.33 -21.29 -8.76
C LYS A 286 2.84 -21.14 -8.88
N TRP A 287 3.44 -20.26 -8.07
CA TRP A 287 4.89 -20.08 -8.05
C TRP A 287 5.57 -21.26 -7.38
N ILE A 288 5.04 -21.69 -6.24
CA ILE A 288 5.54 -22.85 -5.49
C ILE A 288 5.45 -24.11 -6.35
N GLU A 289 4.30 -24.38 -6.99
CA GLU A 289 4.13 -25.54 -7.87
C GLU A 289 5.14 -25.57 -9.02
N LYS A 290 5.48 -24.41 -9.60
CA LYS A 290 6.46 -24.32 -10.70
C LYS A 290 7.89 -24.50 -10.25
N ILE A 291 8.24 -24.08 -9.03
CA ILE A 291 9.62 -24.12 -8.53
C ILE A 291 9.89 -25.43 -7.78
N LEU A 292 9.07 -25.75 -6.79
CA LEU A 292 9.22 -26.90 -5.92
C LEU A 292 8.67 -28.16 -6.61
N THR A 293 9.52 -28.81 -7.40
CA THR A 293 9.15 -30.05 -8.11
C THR A 293 9.65 -31.31 -7.40
N LYS A 294 10.12 -31.19 -6.15
CA LYS A 294 10.59 -32.34 -5.38
C LYS A 294 9.37 -33.17 -4.95
N PRO A 295 9.31 -34.48 -5.26
CA PRO A 295 8.19 -35.31 -4.85
C PRO A 295 8.17 -35.50 -3.33
N ASN A 296 9.33 -35.60 -2.69
CA ASN A 296 9.48 -35.74 -1.24
C ASN A 296 10.04 -34.43 -0.67
N ALA A 297 9.18 -33.43 -0.46
CA ALA A 297 9.58 -32.13 0.08
C ALA A 297 9.31 -32.03 1.59
N SER A 298 10.17 -31.32 2.31
CA SER A 298 10.01 -30.94 3.71
C SER A 298 9.47 -29.52 3.81
N ILE A 299 8.26 -29.35 4.34
CA ILE A 299 7.55 -28.08 4.42
C ILE A 299 7.39 -27.69 5.89
N VAL A 300 7.67 -26.43 6.22
CA VAL A 300 7.39 -25.87 7.55
C VAL A 300 6.46 -24.68 7.37
N GLN A 301 5.32 -24.70 8.05
CA GLN A 301 4.31 -23.64 7.99
C GLN A 301 4.08 -23.06 9.38
N ILE A 302 4.41 -21.78 9.55
CA ILE A 302 4.26 -21.02 10.79
C ILE A 302 3.08 -20.07 10.66
N GLY A 303 2.10 -20.18 11.56
CA GLY A 303 0.84 -19.47 11.45
C GLY A 303 -0.08 -20.15 10.45
N SER A 304 -0.45 -21.40 10.74
CA SER A 304 -1.19 -22.25 9.80
C SER A 304 -2.69 -21.95 9.78
N ASN A 305 -3.24 -21.27 10.78
CA ASN A 305 -4.67 -21.13 10.97
C ASN A 305 -5.39 -22.50 10.93
N ASP A 306 -6.52 -22.62 10.24
CA ASP A 306 -7.21 -23.86 9.90
C ASP A 306 -6.51 -24.66 8.77
N GLY A 307 -5.44 -24.09 8.19
CA GLY A 307 -4.63 -24.65 7.12
C GLY A 307 -5.35 -24.85 5.80
N LYS A 308 -6.51 -24.21 5.60
CA LYS A 308 -7.36 -24.37 4.42
C LYS A 308 -7.88 -23.04 3.90
N SER A 309 -8.48 -22.23 4.77
CA SER A 309 -9.08 -20.96 4.42
C SER A 309 -7.97 -19.96 4.12
N GLY A 310 -7.95 -19.43 2.89
CA GLY A 310 -6.92 -18.47 2.45
C GLY A 310 -5.51 -19.04 2.29
N ASP A 311 -5.26 -20.29 2.68
CA ASP A 311 -3.94 -20.91 2.68
C ASP A 311 -3.44 -21.22 1.25
N PRO A 312 -2.31 -20.63 0.81
CA PRO A 312 -1.74 -20.90 -0.51
C PRO A 312 -1.22 -22.33 -0.69
N LEU A 313 -1.03 -23.10 0.38
CA LEU A 313 -0.43 -24.44 0.35
C LEU A 313 -1.46 -25.56 0.36
N TYR A 314 -2.70 -25.34 0.83
CA TYR A 314 -3.71 -26.39 1.03
C TYR A 314 -3.85 -27.34 -0.17
N ASN A 315 -4.14 -26.80 -1.35
CA ASN A 315 -4.31 -27.60 -2.57
C ASN A 315 -3.01 -28.28 -3.03
N LEU A 316 -1.84 -27.68 -2.76
CA LEU A 316 -0.56 -28.27 -3.11
C LEU A 316 -0.23 -29.45 -2.20
N ILE A 317 -0.54 -29.34 -0.90
CA ILE A 317 -0.32 -30.39 0.09
C ILE A 317 -1.20 -31.61 -0.20
N LEU A 318 -2.46 -31.39 -0.59
CA LEU A 318 -3.37 -32.48 -1.00
C LEU A 318 -2.91 -33.16 -2.30
N LYS A 319 -2.37 -32.38 -3.24
CA LYS A 319 -1.86 -32.91 -4.51
C LYS A 319 -0.55 -33.69 -4.35
N ASN A 320 0.32 -33.30 -3.42
CA ASN A 320 1.65 -33.87 -3.24
C ASN A 320 1.72 -34.76 -2.00
N LEU A 321 1.24 -36.00 -2.16
CA LEU A 321 1.06 -36.97 -1.06
C LEU A 321 2.34 -37.39 -0.32
N ARG A 322 3.52 -37.07 -0.84
CA ARG A 322 4.81 -37.41 -0.20
C ARG A 322 5.51 -36.22 0.44
N TRP A 323 4.89 -35.04 0.43
CA TRP A 323 5.38 -33.90 1.20
C TRP A 323 5.19 -34.18 2.69
N LYS A 324 6.22 -33.90 3.49
CA LYS A 324 6.17 -33.90 4.95
C LYS A 324 5.97 -32.47 5.42
N ILE A 325 4.97 -32.22 6.26
CA ILE A 325 4.61 -30.87 6.68
C ILE A 325 4.68 -30.80 8.20
N LEU A 326 5.35 -29.78 8.72
CA LEU A 326 5.23 -29.32 10.09
C LEU A 326 4.35 -28.08 10.12
N PHE A 327 3.16 -28.20 10.71
CA PHE A 327 2.23 -27.09 10.91
C PHE A 327 2.36 -26.54 12.33
N VAL A 328 2.33 -25.22 12.43
CA VAL A 328 2.33 -24.48 13.71
C VAL A 328 1.18 -23.51 13.72
N GLU A 329 0.32 -23.62 14.74
CA GLU A 329 -0.82 -22.72 14.94
C GLU A 329 -1.04 -22.51 16.46
N PRO A 330 -0.89 -21.29 17.01
CA PRO A 330 -1.00 -21.04 18.44
C PRO A 330 -2.44 -21.03 19.00
N VAL A 331 -3.45 -20.72 18.18
CA VAL A 331 -4.85 -20.58 18.62
C VAL A 331 -5.51 -21.96 18.73
N PRO A 332 -5.98 -22.38 19.93
CA PRO A 332 -6.42 -23.76 20.14
C PRO A 332 -7.58 -24.25 19.26
N TYR A 333 -8.59 -23.41 19.01
CA TYR A 333 -9.74 -23.82 18.21
C TYR A 333 -9.38 -23.96 16.72
N LEU A 334 -8.51 -23.07 16.20
CA LEU A 334 -7.98 -23.15 14.84
C LEU A 334 -7.03 -24.35 14.69
N PHE A 335 -6.18 -24.59 15.69
CA PHE A 335 -5.33 -25.79 15.72
C PHE A 335 -6.14 -27.09 15.67
N LYS A 336 -7.29 -27.13 16.35
CA LYS A 336 -8.22 -28.27 16.27
C LYS A 336 -8.77 -28.42 14.84
N GLN A 337 -9.28 -27.34 14.24
CA GLN A 337 -9.79 -27.36 12.87
C GLN A 337 -8.71 -27.74 11.84
N LEU A 338 -7.48 -27.28 12.02
CA LEU A 338 -6.31 -27.64 11.21
C LEU A 338 -6.08 -29.15 11.20
N LYS A 339 -6.10 -29.79 12.38
CA LYS A 339 -5.95 -31.24 12.47
C LYS A 339 -7.13 -31.97 11.84
N GLU A 340 -8.35 -31.43 11.95
CA GLU A 340 -9.54 -32.00 11.31
C GLU A 340 -9.47 -31.88 9.77
N ASN A 341 -8.99 -30.75 9.25
CA ASN A 341 -8.88 -30.47 7.81
C ASN A 341 -7.84 -31.35 7.09
N TYR A 342 -6.78 -31.77 7.77
CA TYR A 342 -5.72 -32.62 7.21
C TYR A 342 -5.77 -34.09 7.66
N GLY A 343 -6.43 -34.39 8.77
CA GLY A 343 -6.50 -35.74 9.33
C GLY A 343 -5.18 -36.20 9.98
N ASN A 344 -5.06 -37.51 10.20
CA ASN A 344 -3.95 -38.12 10.95
C ASN A 344 -3.00 -38.93 10.05
N GLU A 345 -2.42 -38.29 9.04
CA GLU A 345 -1.39 -38.91 8.21
C GLU A 345 0.01 -38.80 8.86
N ASN A 346 0.83 -39.86 8.81
CA ASN A 346 2.20 -39.87 9.35
C ASN A 346 3.15 -38.82 8.72
N ARG A 347 2.74 -38.17 7.63
CA ARG A 347 3.50 -37.10 6.97
C ARG A 347 3.23 -35.71 7.56
N PHE A 348 2.28 -35.59 8.49
CA PHE A 348 1.91 -34.33 9.13
C PHE A 348 2.30 -34.32 10.60
N ASN A 349 3.02 -33.27 10.99
CA ASN A 349 3.31 -32.94 12.37
C ASN A 349 2.59 -31.63 12.72
N PHE A 350 1.98 -31.56 13.90
CA PHE A 350 1.19 -30.41 14.34
C PHE A 350 1.67 -29.92 15.70
N GLU A 351 1.90 -28.61 15.81
CA GLU A 351 2.40 -27.98 17.04
C GLU A 351 1.53 -26.79 17.45
N ASN A 352 0.86 -26.88 18.60
CA ASN A 352 0.02 -25.80 19.14
C ASN A 352 0.86 -24.83 19.98
N VAL A 353 1.76 -24.10 19.32
CA VAL A 353 2.74 -23.20 19.95
C VAL A 353 2.83 -21.88 19.18
N ALA A 354 3.33 -20.84 19.83
CA ALA A 354 3.70 -19.58 19.19
C ALA A 354 5.22 -19.46 19.08
N ILE A 355 5.73 -18.91 17.97
CA ILE A 355 7.17 -18.69 17.79
C ILE A 355 7.57 -17.33 18.34
N ASN A 356 8.52 -17.32 19.28
CA ASN A 356 9.12 -16.10 19.82
C ASN A 356 10.56 -16.39 20.29
N ASN A 357 11.06 -15.67 21.30
CA ASN A 357 12.39 -15.85 21.89
C ASN A 357 12.44 -16.85 23.09
N GLY A 358 11.44 -17.73 23.25
CA GLY A 358 11.35 -18.68 24.37
C GLY A 358 10.73 -18.11 25.65
N SER A 359 10.19 -16.89 25.59
CA SER A 359 9.60 -16.20 26.74
C SER A 359 8.07 -16.33 26.79
N TRP A 360 7.51 -16.05 27.97
CA TRP A 360 6.08 -15.85 28.14
C TRP A 360 5.65 -14.52 27.51
N GLN A 361 4.65 -14.56 26.62
CA GLN A 361 4.06 -13.37 26.02
C GLN A 361 2.54 -13.50 25.92
N THR A 362 1.85 -12.36 25.95
CA THR A 362 0.41 -12.32 25.70
C THR A 362 0.15 -12.40 24.20
N PHE A 363 -0.63 -13.38 23.78
CA PHE A 363 -1.08 -13.56 22.41
C PHE A 363 -2.57 -13.19 22.31
N TYR A 364 -2.91 -12.37 21.33
CA TYR A 364 -4.26 -11.90 21.08
C TYR A 364 -4.81 -12.60 19.84
N PHE A 365 -6.09 -12.97 19.85
CA PHE A 365 -6.75 -13.60 18.69
C PHE A 365 -8.27 -13.38 18.74
N VAL A 366 -8.92 -13.47 17.58
CA VAL A 366 -10.38 -13.37 17.49
C VAL A 366 -11.02 -14.68 17.95
N SER A 367 -12.01 -14.59 18.85
CA SER A 367 -12.78 -15.71 19.37
C SER A 367 -13.64 -16.37 18.30
N GLU A 368 -13.76 -17.71 18.35
CA GLU A 368 -14.68 -18.50 17.49
C GLU A 368 -16.15 -18.06 17.57
N ASN A 369 -16.54 -17.33 18.61
CA ASN A 369 -17.90 -16.82 18.76
C ASN A 369 -18.18 -15.58 17.91
N ALA A 370 -17.14 -14.89 17.42
CA ALA A 370 -17.31 -13.67 16.63
C ALA A 370 -18.24 -13.88 15.44
N LYS A 371 -18.04 -14.96 14.68
CA LYS A 371 -18.89 -15.30 13.53
C LYS A 371 -20.26 -15.84 13.90
N LYS A 372 -20.40 -16.48 15.07
CA LYS A 372 -21.70 -16.97 15.57
C LYS A 372 -22.61 -15.81 15.96
N GLU A 373 -22.06 -14.81 16.63
CA GLU A 373 -22.80 -13.64 17.11
C GLU A 373 -22.93 -12.54 16.05
N ARG A 374 -21.97 -12.47 15.12
CA ARG A 374 -21.94 -11.51 14.01
C ARG A 374 -21.63 -12.20 12.67
N PRO A 375 -22.62 -12.88 12.07
CA PRO A 375 -22.46 -13.57 10.79
C PRO A 375 -22.06 -12.64 9.63
N ASP A 376 -22.36 -11.35 9.75
CA ASP A 376 -22.03 -10.28 8.80
C ASP A 376 -20.53 -9.97 8.72
N LEU A 377 -19.74 -10.37 9.72
CA LEU A 377 -18.30 -10.12 9.69
C LEU A 377 -17.63 -10.92 8.56
N PRO A 378 -16.53 -10.42 7.96
CA PRO A 378 -15.83 -11.17 6.91
C PRO A 378 -15.30 -12.53 7.38
N ALA A 379 -15.18 -13.51 6.47
CA ALA A 379 -14.64 -14.83 6.81
C ALA A 379 -13.18 -14.78 7.31
N TRP A 380 -12.39 -13.83 6.83
CA TRP A 380 -10.96 -13.71 7.16
C TRP A 380 -10.69 -13.22 8.59
N ILE A 381 -11.69 -12.82 9.39
CA ILE A 381 -11.43 -12.33 10.75
C ILE A 381 -10.86 -13.42 11.68
N GLU A 382 -11.13 -14.69 11.39
CA GLU A 382 -10.60 -15.83 12.13
C GLU A 382 -9.09 -16.00 11.88
N GLN A 383 -8.53 -15.29 10.89
CA GLN A 383 -7.10 -15.29 10.58
C GLN A 383 -6.28 -14.33 11.44
N LEU A 384 -6.95 -13.46 12.20
CA LEU A 384 -6.29 -12.44 13.00
C LEU A 384 -5.81 -13.01 14.35
N GLY A 385 -4.50 -13.25 14.45
CA GLY A 385 -3.80 -13.60 15.69
C GLY A 385 -2.42 -12.95 15.75
N SER A 386 -2.10 -12.24 16.84
CA SER A 386 -0.83 -11.50 16.95
C SER A 386 -0.37 -11.29 18.39
N PHE A 387 0.93 -11.09 18.59
CA PHE A 387 1.49 -10.58 19.84
C PHE A 387 1.19 -9.08 20.07
N LYS A 388 0.71 -8.36 19.06
CA LYS A 388 0.30 -6.96 19.16
C LYS A 388 -1.21 -6.85 19.02
N LYS A 389 -1.90 -6.45 20.09
CA LYS A 389 -3.36 -6.26 20.09
C LYS A 389 -3.83 -5.28 19.01
N SER A 390 -3.06 -4.23 18.75
CA SER A 390 -3.32 -3.23 17.70
C SER A 390 -3.46 -3.85 16.31
N ASN A 391 -2.69 -4.90 16.01
CA ASN A 391 -2.75 -5.59 14.71
C ASN A 391 -4.10 -6.29 14.48
N ILE A 392 -4.95 -6.43 15.51
CA ILE A 392 -6.30 -6.99 15.42
C ILE A 392 -7.36 -5.89 15.60
N THR A 393 -7.19 -5.00 16.58
CA THR A 393 -8.19 -3.95 16.88
C THR A 393 -8.35 -2.92 15.77
N ASP A 394 -7.30 -2.67 14.98
CA ASP A 394 -7.31 -1.66 13.93
C ASP A 394 -8.13 -2.13 12.70
N HIS A 395 -8.53 -3.41 12.66
CA HIS A 395 -9.43 -3.94 11.65
C HIS A 395 -10.89 -3.61 11.97
N LEU A 396 -11.67 -3.35 10.91
CA LEU A 396 -13.12 -3.15 10.99
C LEU A 396 -13.53 -2.08 12.02
N ASN A 397 -12.74 -1.02 12.17
CA ASN A 397 -13.01 0.10 13.07
C ASN A 397 -13.25 -0.32 14.53
N GLY A 398 -12.50 -1.33 15.02
CA GLY A 398 -12.61 -1.78 16.40
C GLY A 398 -13.83 -2.64 16.71
N VAL A 399 -14.67 -2.99 15.71
CA VAL A 399 -15.83 -3.88 15.89
C VAL A 399 -15.44 -5.24 16.48
N LEU A 400 -14.19 -5.67 16.26
CA LEU A 400 -13.68 -6.93 16.81
C LEU A 400 -13.32 -6.85 18.30
N ALA A 401 -13.23 -5.65 18.91
CA ALA A 401 -12.76 -5.49 20.29
C ALA A 401 -13.47 -6.40 21.32
N PRO A 402 -14.80 -6.59 21.29
CA PRO A 402 -15.49 -7.51 22.21
C PRO A 402 -15.13 -8.99 22.00
N TYR A 403 -14.62 -9.33 20.82
CA TYR A 403 -14.32 -10.69 20.41
C TYR A 403 -12.84 -11.05 20.52
N ILE A 404 -11.97 -10.10 20.90
CA ILE A 404 -10.54 -10.35 21.07
C ILE A 404 -10.33 -11.06 22.40
N LYS A 405 -9.81 -12.29 22.32
CA LYS A 405 -9.32 -13.04 23.47
C LYS A 405 -7.83 -12.83 23.61
N GLU A 406 -7.37 -12.87 24.86
CA GLU A 406 -5.96 -12.88 25.20
C GLU A 406 -5.60 -14.20 25.89
N LYS A 407 -4.42 -14.72 25.57
CA LYS A 407 -3.87 -15.92 26.19
C LYS A 407 -2.39 -15.71 26.42
N LYS A 408 -1.93 -15.94 27.65
CA LYS A 408 -0.50 -15.99 27.94
C LYS A 408 0.05 -17.31 27.39
N VAL A 409 1.02 -17.24 26.48
CA VAL A 409 1.65 -18.39 25.85
C VAL A 409 3.14 -18.40 26.15
N LEU A 410 3.68 -19.57 26.52
CA LEU A 410 5.11 -19.80 26.53
C LEU A 410 5.50 -20.08 25.08
N GLY A 411 6.20 -19.15 24.45
CA GLY A 411 6.64 -19.37 23.08
C GLY A 411 7.87 -20.26 23.02
N ILE A 412 8.17 -20.74 21.82
CA ILE A 412 9.33 -21.56 21.49
C ILE A 412 10.13 -20.86 20.40
N THR A 413 11.45 -21.01 20.39
CA THR A 413 12.25 -20.52 19.27
C THR A 413 12.05 -21.41 18.04
N LEU A 414 12.23 -20.86 16.84
CA LEU A 414 12.16 -21.63 15.60
C LEU A 414 13.18 -22.79 15.62
N THR A 415 14.39 -22.55 16.12
CA THR A 415 15.43 -23.57 16.23
C THR A 415 15.02 -24.73 17.11
N GLU A 416 14.45 -24.47 18.29
CA GLU A 416 14.02 -25.53 19.20
C GLU A 416 12.80 -26.29 18.64
N LEU A 417 11.86 -25.58 17.99
CA LEU A 417 10.75 -26.21 17.29
C LEU A 417 11.24 -27.23 16.23
N LEU A 418 12.16 -26.79 15.37
CA LEU A 418 12.71 -27.62 14.29
C LEU A 418 13.46 -28.83 14.85
N LYS A 419 14.24 -28.64 15.92
CA LYS A 419 14.93 -29.72 16.63
C LYS A 419 13.96 -30.73 17.25
N ARG A 420 12.93 -30.26 17.96
CA ARG A 420 11.88 -31.09 18.59
C ARG A 420 11.18 -31.98 17.56
N ASN A 421 10.93 -31.43 16.36
CA ASN A 421 10.29 -32.14 15.25
C ASN A 421 11.27 -32.89 14.33
N ARG A 422 12.56 -32.94 14.69
CA ARG A 422 13.60 -33.62 13.91
C ARG A 422 13.65 -33.16 12.44
N VAL A 423 13.37 -31.88 12.21
CA VAL A 423 13.49 -31.26 10.88
C VAL A 423 14.96 -31.03 10.61
N ASN A 424 15.50 -31.66 9.57
CA ASN A 424 16.92 -31.56 9.21
C ASN A 424 17.17 -30.65 8.00
N PHE A 425 16.16 -30.47 7.15
CA PHE A 425 16.19 -29.56 6.00
C PHE A 425 14.78 -29.05 5.74
N ILE A 426 14.70 -27.90 5.07
CA ILE A 426 13.44 -27.27 4.69
C ILE A 426 13.51 -27.06 3.18
N ASP A 427 12.48 -27.41 2.44
CA ASP A 427 12.36 -27.08 1.02
C ASP A 427 11.52 -25.83 0.82
N LEU A 428 10.45 -25.69 1.61
CA LEU A 428 9.58 -24.52 1.67
C LEU A 428 9.34 -24.13 3.13
N LEU A 429 9.66 -22.89 3.47
CA LEU A 429 9.21 -22.25 4.70
C LEU A 429 8.10 -21.27 4.37
N HIS A 430 6.94 -21.42 5.02
CA HIS A 430 5.84 -20.46 4.98
C HIS A 430 5.70 -19.81 6.37
N ILE A 431 5.62 -18.49 6.42
CA ILE A 431 5.43 -17.71 7.64
C ILE A 431 4.29 -16.73 7.39
N ASP A 432 3.24 -16.82 8.19
CA ASP A 432 2.13 -15.86 8.18
C ASP A 432 1.68 -15.62 9.62
N VAL A 433 2.34 -14.67 10.29
CA VAL A 433 2.16 -14.43 11.74
C VAL A 433 1.79 -12.97 12.05
N GLU A 434 1.06 -12.34 11.13
CA GLU A 434 0.42 -11.03 11.30
C GLU A 434 1.38 -9.97 11.87
N GLY A 435 2.55 -9.84 11.25
CA GLY A 435 3.53 -8.78 11.51
C GLY A 435 4.69 -9.18 12.44
N TYR A 436 4.78 -10.44 12.87
CA TYR A 436 5.96 -10.99 13.59
C TYR A 436 6.91 -11.78 12.66
N ASP A 437 6.68 -11.73 11.35
CA ASP A 437 7.29 -12.60 10.34
C ASP A 437 8.81 -12.49 10.31
N TRP A 438 9.35 -11.27 10.40
CA TRP A 438 10.80 -11.07 10.44
C TRP A 438 11.43 -11.63 11.73
N ALA A 439 10.76 -11.49 12.87
CA ALA A 439 11.26 -12.03 14.14
C ALA A 439 11.27 -13.57 14.14
N VAL A 440 10.42 -14.22 13.36
CA VAL A 440 10.48 -15.67 13.10
C VAL A 440 11.60 -15.99 12.09
N LEU A 441 11.60 -15.33 10.94
CA LEU A 441 12.54 -15.59 9.85
C LEU A 441 14.01 -15.39 10.27
N SER A 442 14.28 -14.37 11.08
CA SER A 442 15.63 -14.04 11.56
C SER A 442 16.25 -15.10 12.48
N GLN A 443 15.44 -16.02 13.03
CA GLN A 443 15.93 -17.15 13.83
C GLN A 443 16.44 -18.31 12.98
N LEU A 444 16.18 -18.31 11.67
CA LEU A 444 16.51 -19.43 10.80
C LEU A 444 17.99 -19.45 10.43
N GLU A 445 18.66 -20.55 10.76
CA GLU A 445 20.01 -20.87 10.26
C GLU A 445 19.95 -21.29 8.78
N LEU A 446 19.95 -20.30 7.87
CA LEU A 446 19.74 -20.49 6.43
C LEU A 446 20.69 -21.48 5.76
N ASP A 447 21.93 -21.58 6.22
CA ASP A 447 22.94 -22.45 5.62
C ASP A 447 22.76 -23.90 6.07
N LYS A 448 22.30 -24.11 7.30
CA LYS A 448 21.98 -25.43 7.87
C LYS A 448 20.73 -26.03 7.25
N PHE A 449 19.61 -25.29 7.24
CA PHE A 449 18.32 -25.80 6.78
C PHE A 449 18.09 -25.64 5.28
N SER A 450 18.84 -24.74 4.64
CA SER A 450 18.91 -24.57 3.18
C SER A 450 17.57 -24.52 2.42
N PRO A 451 16.58 -23.69 2.84
CA PRO A 451 15.31 -23.55 2.12
C PRO A 451 15.48 -23.16 0.65
N GLU A 452 14.72 -23.81 -0.22
CA GLU A 452 14.64 -23.45 -1.65
C GLU A 452 13.66 -22.30 -1.85
N ILE A 453 12.54 -22.31 -1.12
CA ILE A 453 11.53 -21.26 -1.11
C ILE A 453 11.25 -20.80 0.32
N ILE A 454 11.14 -19.49 0.50
CA ILE A 454 10.60 -18.87 1.72
C ILE A 454 9.45 -17.96 1.28
N LEU A 455 8.26 -18.20 1.79
CA LEU A 455 7.08 -17.36 1.60
C LEU A 455 6.77 -16.69 2.95
N TYR A 456 6.68 -15.38 2.98
CA TYR A 456 6.35 -14.65 4.20
C TYR A 456 5.57 -13.38 3.94
N GLU A 457 4.73 -12.98 4.88
CA GLU A 457 3.90 -11.78 4.72
C GLU A 457 4.75 -10.51 4.94
N HIS A 458 4.62 -9.51 4.04
CA HIS A 458 5.33 -8.23 4.16
C HIS A 458 4.41 -7.05 4.47
N LYS A 459 3.10 -7.24 4.37
CA LYS A 459 2.09 -6.20 4.52
C LYS A 459 2.06 -5.65 5.95
N HIS A 460 2.17 -6.53 6.94
CA HIS A 460 2.13 -6.14 8.36
C HIS A 460 3.52 -5.88 8.98
N LEU A 461 4.60 -5.97 8.19
CA LEU A 461 5.94 -5.60 8.62
C LEU A 461 6.17 -4.07 8.61
N ASN A 462 6.79 -3.56 9.67
CA ASN A 462 7.29 -2.19 9.67
C ASN A 462 8.48 -2.03 8.69
N HIS A 463 8.82 -0.79 8.35
CA HIS A 463 9.87 -0.52 7.36
C HIS A 463 11.26 -1.07 7.75
N PRO A 464 11.75 -0.95 9.00
CA PRO A 464 12.97 -1.62 9.44
C PRO A 464 12.97 -3.14 9.21
N ASP A 465 11.94 -3.85 9.67
CA ASP A 465 11.84 -5.32 9.58
C ASP A 465 11.76 -5.80 8.13
N LYS A 466 11.02 -5.07 7.30
CA LYS A 466 10.94 -5.32 5.86
C LYS A 466 12.31 -5.15 5.17
N THR A 467 13.07 -4.13 5.56
CA THR A 467 14.42 -3.89 5.01
C THR A 467 15.41 -4.95 5.49
N ALA A 468 15.34 -5.32 6.77
CA ALA A 468 16.20 -6.33 7.38
C ALA A 468 15.97 -7.71 6.76
N SER A 469 14.71 -8.14 6.62
CA SER A 469 14.37 -9.42 5.98
C SER A 469 14.86 -9.53 4.54
N VAL A 470 14.65 -8.49 3.73
CA VAL A 470 15.13 -8.44 2.34
C VAL A 470 16.66 -8.50 2.28
N THR A 471 17.35 -7.76 3.16
CA THR A 471 18.82 -7.72 3.19
C THR A 471 19.40 -9.07 3.60
N PHE A 472 18.83 -9.68 4.65
CA PHE A 472 19.18 -11.00 5.13
C PHE A 472 19.07 -12.05 4.01
N LEU A 473 17.92 -12.13 3.35
CA LEU A 473 17.70 -13.10 2.26
C LEU A 473 18.60 -12.85 1.04
N LYS A 474 18.80 -11.58 0.64
CA LYS A 474 19.69 -11.24 -0.49
C LYS A 474 21.15 -11.65 -0.22
N LYS A 475 21.64 -11.49 1.01
CA LYS A 475 22.98 -11.94 1.42
C LYS A 475 23.18 -13.45 1.24
N HIS A 476 22.11 -14.24 1.43
CA HIS A 476 22.12 -15.70 1.23
C HIS A 476 21.62 -16.12 -0.17
N SER A 477 21.80 -15.27 -1.19
CA SER A 477 21.56 -15.59 -2.60
C SER A 477 20.09 -15.90 -2.98
N PHE A 478 19.12 -15.34 -2.27
CA PHE A 478 17.71 -15.41 -2.66
C PHE A 478 17.35 -14.34 -3.71
N MET A 479 16.43 -14.70 -4.61
CA MET A 479 15.68 -13.77 -5.44
C MET A 479 14.31 -13.56 -4.82
N ILE A 480 13.97 -12.31 -4.54
CA ILE A 480 12.74 -11.96 -3.83
C ILE A 480 11.76 -11.34 -4.83
N TYR A 481 10.53 -11.82 -4.80
CA TYR A 481 9.42 -11.32 -5.59
C TYR A 481 8.25 -10.98 -4.68
N GLN A 482 7.53 -9.92 -5.00
CA GLN A 482 6.30 -9.53 -4.33
C GLN A 482 5.10 -10.14 -5.07
N LEU A 483 4.26 -10.84 -4.30
CA LEU A 483 2.99 -11.42 -4.71
C LEU A 483 1.90 -10.86 -3.79
N GLY A 484 1.23 -9.78 -4.19
CA GLY A 484 0.26 -9.11 -3.31
C GLY A 484 0.86 -8.68 -1.95
N SER A 485 0.30 -9.23 -0.87
CA SER A 485 0.70 -9.03 0.53
C SER A 485 1.95 -9.83 0.94
N ASP A 486 2.40 -10.76 0.08
CA ASP A 486 3.47 -11.71 0.38
C ASP A 486 4.76 -11.40 -0.37
N TYR A 487 5.87 -11.79 0.24
CA TYR A 487 7.15 -11.95 -0.41
C TYR A 487 7.46 -13.43 -0.59
N ILE A 488 7.74 -13.83 -1.83
CA ILE A 488 8.32 -15.13 -2.14
C ILE A 488 9.80 -14.97 -2.46
N ALA A 489 10.65 -15.58 -1.63
CA ALA A 489 12.08 -15.62 -1.81
C ALA A 489 12.49 -17.01 -2.32
N ILE A 490 13.16 -17.06 -3.47
CA ILE A 490 13.60 -18.30 -4.10
C ILE A 490 15.13 -18.32 -4.14
N ARG A 491 15.74 -19.36 -3.56
CA ARG A 491 17.20 -19.52 -3.55
C ARG A 491 17.69 -19.79 -4.97
N LYS A 492 18.70 -19.02 -5.43
CA LYS A 492 19.30 -19.25 -6.74
C LYS A 492 20.13 -20.53 -6.74
N ASN A 493 19.82 -21.47 -7.63
CA ASN A 493 20.73 -22.56 -7.96
C ASN A 493 20.66 -22.90 -9.47
N SER A 494 21.63 -23.65 -9.97
CA SER A 494 21.72 -24.04 -11.38
C SER A 494 20.48 -24.82 -11.88
N LYS A 495 19.82 -25.55 -10.99
CA LYS A 495 18.67 -26.41 -11.31
C LYS A 495 17.37 -25.62 -11.49
N ASN A 496 17.14 -24.56 -10.71
CA ASN A 496 15.90 -23.79 -10.72
C ASN A 496 15.97 -22.47 -11.52
N LEU A 497 17.16 -22.01 -11.92
CA LEU A 497 17.37 -20.76 -12.67
C LEU A 497 16.50 -20.63 -13.93
N LYS A 498 16.34 -21.70 -14.72
CA LYS A 498 15.46 -21.69 -15.91
C LYS A 498 14.00 -21.47 -15.53
N ARG A 499 13.54 -22.08 -14.44
CA ARG A 499 12.17 -21.97 -13.92
C ARG A 499 11.92 -20.58 -13.35
N ILE A 500 12.86 -20.05 -12.56
CA ILE A 500 12.80 -18.69 -12.03
C ILE A 500 12.70 -17.65 -13.16
N ARG A 501 13.47 -17.80 -14.24
CA ARG A 501 13.41 -16.90 -15.41
C ARG A 501 12.07 -16.96 -16.15
N ALA A 502 11.35 -18.08 -16.07
CA ALA A 502 10.04 -18.22 -16.68
C ALA A 502 8.92 -17.57 -15.85
N LEU A 503 9.17 -17.32 -14.56
CA LEU A 503 8.24 -16.62 -13.69
C LEU A 503 8.28 -15.13 -13.99
N LYS A 504 7.09 -14.53 -14.04
CA LYS A 504 6.93 -13.09 -14.23
C LYS A 504 6.25 -12.55 -12.98
N GLY A 505 6.92 -11.65 -12.26
CA GLY A 505 6.44 -11.04 -11.02
C GLY A 505 7.29 -9.82 -10.66
N LYS A 506 6.80 -8.98 -9.73
CA LYS A 506 7.52 -7.78 -9.27
C LYS A 506 8.71 -8.21 -8.41
N ARG A 507 9.92 -7.99 -8.90
CA ARG A 507 11.16 -8.33 -8.16
C ARG A 507 11.54 -7.20 -7.20
N ILE A 508 12.01 -7.57 -6.00
CA ILE A 508 12.40 -6.66 -4.89
C ILE A 508 13.93 -6.50 -4.81
#